data_AF-A0A8C2A7I7-F1
#
_entry.id   AF-A0A8C2A7I7-F1
#
_cell.length_a   1.000
_cell.length_b   1.000
_cell.length_c   1.000
_cell.angle_alpha   90.00
_cell.angle_beta   90.00
_cell.angle_gamma   90.00
#
_symmetry.space_group_name_H-M   'P 1'
#
loop_
_entity.id
_entity.type
_entity.pdbx_description
1 polymer ?
#
loop_
_entity_poly.entity_id
_entity_poly.type
_entity_poly.pdbx_seq_one_letter_code
_entity_poly.pdbx_strand_id
1 'polypeptide(L)'
;MIMQDKLEKERNDAKNYVEEYVYEMRDKLHGVLESFVSEDRDSFSLKLEDTENWLYEEGEDQQKQVYIDKLVELKKLGEPIQNRYTEAEERPKAFDELGRQIQQYRKVFEAYKAKDELYDHLDELEMMKVEKQVNETMTWMNNKMNLQSKQSLSQDPVVKAQEIQAKTKVQTSFSILAIHMAQNQLRGNKMSQVMQKCIMSYCKTICKEIVRRY
;
A
#
# COMPACT_ATOMS: atom_id res chain seq x y z
N MET A 1 44.66 18.56 6.31
CA MET A 1 43.59 19.46 6.75
C MET A 1 42.24 18.99 6.22
N ILE A 2 41.89 19.17 4.94
CA ILE A 2 40.55 18.84 4.41
C ILE A 2 40.00 17.44 4.78
N MET A 3 40.83 16.39 4.77
CA MET A 3 40.38 15.03 5.10
C MET A 3 40.17 14.79 6.60
N GLN A 4 40.95 15.45 7.46
CA GLN A 4 40.73 15.40 8.91
C GLN A 4 39.48 16.17 9.29
N ASP A 5 39.30 17.37 8.72
CA ASP A 5 38.11 18.20 8.96
C ASP A 5 36.82 17.47 8.56
N LYS A 6 36.87 16.66 7.48
CA LYS A 6 35.76 15.83 7.05
C LYS A 6 35.45 14.70 8.04
N LEU A 7 36.46 13.99 8.53
CA LEU A 7 36.28 12.89 9.49
C LEU A 7 35.73 13.40 10.83
N GLU A 8 36.22 14.55 11.29
CA GLU A 8 35.75 15.19 12.50
C GLU A 8 34.32 15.69 12.37
N LYS A 9 33.96 16.26 11.21
CA LYS A 9 32.57 16.59 10.89
C LYS A 9 31.67 15.36 10.91
N GLU A 10 32.04 14.28 10.23
CA GLU A 10 31.24 13.05 10.18
C GLU A 10 31.08 12.39 11.56
N ARG A 11 32.08 12.53 12.44
CA ARG A 11 31.98 12.09 13.84
C ARG A 11 30.96 12.93 14.60
N ASN A 12 31.05 14.26 14.49
CA ASN A 12 30.12 15.17 15.17
C ASN A 12 28.69 14.98 14.65
N ASP A 13 28.50 14.77 13.35
CA ASP A 13 27.20 14.43 12.76
C ASP A 13 26.65 13.13 13.36
N ALA A 14 27.48 12.09 13.49
CA ALA A 14 27.07 10.82 14.12
C ALA A 14 26.66 11.00 15.59
N LYS A 15 27.41 11.79 16.36
CA LYS A 15 27.06 12.15 17.75
C LYS A 15 25.71 12.87 17.82
N ASN A 16 25.52 13.89 16.99
CA ASN A 16 24.26 14.64 16.91
C ASN A 16 23.07 13.74 16.55
N TYR A 17 23.25 12.76 15.66
CA TYR A 17 22.18 11.80 15.33
C TYR A 17 21.78 10.93 16.52
N VAL A 18 22.73 10.52 17.37
CA VAL A 18 22.39 9.76 18.59
C VAL A 18 21.63 10.66 19.56
N GLU A 19 22.11 11.88 19.79
CA GLU A 19 21.48 12.85 20.68
C GLU A 19 20.05 13.18 20.24
N GLU A 20 19.86 13.52 18.96
CA GLU A 20 18.54 13.80 18.38
C GLU A 20 17.60 12.58 18.52
N TYR A 21 18.08 11.38 18.22
CA TYR A 21 17.29 10.16 18.36
C TYR A 21 16.88 9.90 19.81
N VAL A 22 17.77 10.12 20.78
CA VAL A 22 17.47 9.94 22.20
C VAL A 22 16.36 10.90 22.65
N TYR A 23 16.48 12.19 22.30
CA TYR A 23 15.47 13.19 22.64
C TYR A 23 14.12 12.91 21.96
N GLU A 24 14.13 12.60 20.66
CA GLU A 24 12.93 12.31 19.88
C GLU A 24 12.20 11.07 20.42
N MET A 25 12.93 9.99 20.70
CA MET A 25 12.33 8.75 21.20
C MET A 25 11.81 8.90 22.63
N ARG A 26 12.48 9.67 23.49
CA ARG A 26 12.00 9.96 24.86
C ARG A 26 10.67 10.71 24.82
N ASP A 27 10.56 11.75 23.99
CA ASP A 27 9.31 12.51 23.82
C ASP A 27 8.18 11.61 23.27
N LYS A 28 8.48 10.83 22.23
CA LYS A 28 7.51 9.91 21.63
C LYS A 28 7.06 8.80 22.58
N LEU A 29 7.95 8.27 23.42
CA LEU A 29 7.64 7.26 24.44
C LEU A 29 6.64 7.74 25.48
N HIS A 30 6.74 9.01 25.88
CA HIS A 30 5.82 9.63 26.83
C HIS A 30 4.58 10.25 26.18
N GLY A 31 4.51 10.26 24.85
CA GLY A 31 3.38 10.75 24.08
C GLY A 31 2.71 9.64 23.27
N VAL A 32 2.92 9.69 21.96
CA VAL A 32 2.17 8.87 20.99
C VAL A 32 2.46 7.37 21.06
N LEU A 33 3.64 6.97 21.53
CA LEU A 33 4.04 5.57 21.63
C LEU A 33 3.62 4.91 22.95
N GLU A 34 3.16 5.68 23.95
CA GLU A 34 2.81 5.16 25.28
C GLU A 34 1.78 4.02 25.20
N SER A 35 0.79 4.15 24.32
CA SER A 35 -0.25 3.13 24.13
C SER A 35 0.20 1.87 23.37
N PHE A 36 1.39 1.89 22.77
CA PHE A 36 1.94 0.82 21.92
C PHE A 36 3.07 0.04 22.58
N VAL A 37 3.48 0.44 23.79
CA VAL A 37 4.55 -0.20 24.56
C VAL A 37 4.04 -0.56 25.95
N SER A 38 4.07 -1.85 26.30
CA SER A 38 3.62 -2.32 27.61
C SER A 38 4.79 -2.72 28.51
N GLU A 39 5.56 -3.75 28.15
CA GLU A 39 6.64 -4.28 29.00
C GLU A 39 8.02 -3.73 28.63
N ASP A 40 8.23 -3.34 27.37
CA ASP A 40 9.53 -2.86 26.88
C ASP A 40 9.76 -1.35 27.12
N ARG A 41 8.78 -0.65 27.73
CA ARG A 41 8.82 0.81 27.86
C ARG A 41 9.90 1.23 28.85
N ASP A 42 9.90 0.62 30.03
CA ASP A 42 10.83 0.98 31.09
C ASP A 42 12.26 0.55 30.72
N SER A 43 12.42 -0.60 30.07
CA SER A 43 13.73 -1.06 29.60
C SER A 43 14.30 -0.16 28.50
N PHE A 44 13.47 0.29 27.55
CA PHE A 44 13.91 1.20 26.51
C PHE A 44 14.14 2.63 27.03
N SER A 45 13.29 3.12 27.95
CA SER A 45 13.48 4.41 28.62
C SER A 45 14.80 4.45 29.39
N LEU A 46 15.11 3.40 30.14
CA LEU A 46 16.40 3.27 30.85
C LEU A 46 17.57 3.28 29.86
N LYS A 47 17.44 2.57 28.73
CA LYS A 47 18.48 2.54 27.68
C LYS A 47 18.73 3.92 27.06
N LEU A 48 17.69 4.73 26.89
CA LEU A 48 17.78 6.10 26.39
C LEU A 48 18.51 7.00 27.40
N GLU A 49 18.15 6.91 28.68
CA GLU A 49 18.79 7.64 29.78
C GLU A 49 20.27 7.24 29.96
N ASP A 50 20.58 5.94 29.91
CA ASP A 50 21.95 5.42 29.93
C ASP A 50 22.79 5.97 28.75
N THR A 51 22.17 6.12 27.58
CA THR A 51 22.85 6.66 26.39
C THR A 51 23.03 8.17 26.48
N GLU A 52 22.06 8.89 27.05
CA GLU A 52 22.15 10.33 27.34
C GLU A 52 23.30 10.61 28.32
N ASN A 53 23.34 9.90 29.45
CA ASN A 53 24.42 9.99 30.43
C ASN A 53 25.78 9.64 29.80
N TRP A 54 25.83 8.58 29.00
CA TRP A 54 27.05 8.20 28.27
C TRP A 54 27.53 9.31 27.33
N LEU A 55 26.65 10.02 26.61
CA LEU A 55 27.03 11.12 25.71
C LEU A 55 27.68 12.30 26.45
N TYR A 56 27.32 12.54 27.72
CA TYR A 56 27.88 13.59 28.57
C TYR A 56 29.14 13.17 29.35
N GLU A 57 29.39 11.86 29.50
CA GLU A 57 30.57 11.32 30.17
C GLU A 57 31.57 10.72 29.17
N GLU A 58 31.58 9.40 29.02
CA GLU A 58 32.55 8.65 28.22
C GLU A 58 32.42 8.87 26.70
N GLY A 59 31.27 9.37 26.27
CA GLY A 59 30.86 9.57 24.88
C GLY A 59 31.28 10.91 24.29
N GLU A 60 32.02 11.76 25.02
CA GLU A 60 32.40 13.08 24.52
C GLU A 60 33.37 13.01 23.32
N ASP A 61 34.37 12.12 23.39
CA ASP A 61 35.44 11.95 22.39
C ASP A 61 35.59 10.48 21.95
N GLN A 62 34.55 9.96 21.28
CA GLN A 62 34.53 8.58 20.79
C GLN A 62 34.69 8.49 19.27
N GLN A 63 35.08 7.31 18.79
CA GLN A 63 35.13 7.07 17.35
C GLN A 63 33.72 7.08 16.75
N LYS A 64 33.60 7.58 15.51
CA LYS A 64 32.34 7.59 14.74
C LYS A 64 31.57 6.26 14.81
N GLN A 65 32.28 5.14 14.73
CA GLN A 65 31.67 3.81 14.74
C GLN A 65 30.91 3.52 16.05
N VAL A 66 31.41 4.00 17.20
CA VAL A 66 30.77 3.78 18.50
C VAL A 66 29.40 4.48 18.55
N TYR A 67 29.28 5.70 18.03
CA TYR A 67 27.99 6.39 17.92
C TYR A 67 27.03 5.64 16.99
N ILE A 68 27.52 5.10 15.87
CA ILE A 68 26.70 4.31 14.96
C ILE A 68 26.20 3.04 15.65
N ASP A 69 27.07 2.32 16.36
CA ASP A 69 26.71 1.08 17.04
C ASP A 69 25.68 1.33 18.14
N LYS A 70 25.86 2.40 18.93
CA LYS A 70 24.86 2.85 19.92
C LYS A 70 23.53 3.19 19.28
N LEU A 71 23.53 3.93 18.17
CA LEU A 71 22.30 4.25 17.44
C LEU A 71 21.60 2.97 16.94
N VAL A 72 22.35 1.99 16.44
CA VAL A 72 21.82 0.70 15.98
C VAL A 72 21.21 -0.08 17.14
N GLU A 73 21.84 -0.08 18.32
CA GLU A 73 21.28 -0.71 19.52
C GLU A 73 19.96 -0.06 19.96
N LEU A 74 19.91 1.28 19.99
CA LEU A 74 18.69 2.00 20.32
C LEU A 74 17.59 1.73 19.28
N LYS A 75 17.92 1.75 17.99
CA LYS A 75 16.98 1.45 16.91
C LYS A 75 16.43 0.03 16.97
N LYS A 76 17.21 -0.97 17.39
CA LYS A 76 16.68 -2.35 17.55
C LYS A 76 15.51 -2.43 18.53
N LEU A 77 15.48 -1.56 19.54
CA LEU A 77 14.38 -1.48 20.51
C LEU A 77 13.29 -0.51 20.05
N GLY A 78 13.66 0.63 19.45
CA GLY A 78 12.74 1.66 19.00
C GLY A 78 11.97 1.31 17.71
N GLU A 79 12.60 0.64 16.75
CA GLU A 79 11.99 0.23 15.47
C GLU A 79 10.72 -0.61 15.64
N PRO A 80 10.67 -1.70 16.44
CA PRO A 80 9.43 -2.46 16.60
C PRO A 80 8.30 -1.61 17.18
N ILE A 81 8.61 -0.70 18.12
CA ILE A 81 7.64 0.21 18.72
C ILE A 81 7.10 1.19 17.68
N GLN A 82 7.99 1.85 16.94
CA GLN A 82 7.64 2.81 15.92
C GLN A 82 6.90 2.16 14.75
N ASN A 83 7.28 0.92 14.40
CA ASN A 83 6.57 0.10 13.42
C ASN A 83 5.15 -0.19 13.89
N ARG A 84 4.92 -0.59 15.16
CA ARG A 84 3.56 -0.80 15.69
C ARG A 84 2.69 0.46 15.60
N TYR A 85 3.25 1.61 15.97
CA TYR A 85 2.58 2.91 15.87
C TYR A 85 2.23 3.26 14.41
N THR A 86 3.22 3.18 13.52
CA THR A 86 3.05 3.50 12.08
C THR A 86 2.02 2.56 11.45
N GLU A 87 2.09 1.27 11.77
CA GLU A 87 1.13 0.26 11.36
C GLU A 87 -0.29 0.55 11.88
N ALA A 88 -0.43 1.08 13.10
CA ALA A 88 -1.73 1.47 13.64
C ALA A 88 -2.33 2.71 12.95
N GLU A 89 -1.49 3.64 12.47
CA GLU A 89 -1.95 4.80 11.68
C GLU A 89 -2.22 4.46 10.21
N GLU A 90 -1.38 3.61 9.60
CA GLU A 90 -1.48 3.24 8.19
C GLU A 90 -2.57 2.20 7.93
N ARG A 91 -2.82 1.28 8.87
CA ARG A 91 -3.80 0.20 8.69
C ARG A 91 -5.23 0.71 8.45
N PRO A 92 -5.77 1.68 9.21
CA PRO A 92 -7.08 2.27 8.91
C PRO A 92 -7.12 2.88 7.50
N LYS A 93 -6.07 3.61 7.09
CA LYS A 93 -5.98 4.20 5.75
C LYS A 93 -5.96 3.13 4.66
N ALA A 94 -5.22 2.03 4.88
CA ALA A 94 -5.15 0.91 3.95
C ALA A 94 -6.49 0.17 3.84
N PHE A 95 -7.21 -0.01 4.95
CA PHE A 95 -8.55 -0.60 4.96
C PHE A 95 -9.58 0.31 4.27
N ASP A 96 -9.52 1.62 4.48
CA ASP A 96 -10.38 2.59 3.80
C ASP A 96 -10.19 2.53 2.29
N GLU A 97 -8.95 2.48 1.81
CA GLU A 97 -8.66 2.35 0.37
C GLU A 97 -9.18 1.03 -0.18
N LEU A 98 -8.94 -0.10 0.51
CA LEU A 98 -9.47 -1.40 0.10
C LEU A 98 -11.01 -1.37 0.03
N GLY A 99 -11.67 -0.75 1.02
CA GLY A 99 -13.11 -0.58 1.06
C GLY A 99 -13.65 0.25 -0.12
N ARG A 100 -12.96 1.34 -0.48
CA ARG A 100 -13.29 2.15 -1.67
C ARG A 100 -13.20 1.33 -2.95
N GLN A 101 -12.15 0.52 -3.12
CA GLN A 101 -12.00 -0.33 -4.31
C GLN A 101 -13.13 -1.37 -4.40
N ILE A 102 -13.51 -2.00 -3.28
CA ILE A 102 -14.64 -2.94 -3.24
C ILE A 102 -15.95 -2.24 -3.62
N GLN A 103 -16.18 -1.01 -3.14
CA GLN A 103 -17.37 -0.23 -3.51
C GLN A 103 -17.39 0.17 -4.99
N GLN A 104 -16.26 0.59 -5.54
CA GLN A 104 -16.14 0.89 -6.97
C GLN A 104 -16.46 -0.35 -7.81
N TYR A 105 -15.94 -1.51 -7.43
CA TYR A 105 -16.26 -2.75 -8.11
C TYR A 105 -17.75 -3.10 -8.04
N ARG A 106 -18.40 -2.96 -6.88
CA ARG A 106 -19.85 -3.20 -6.75
C ARG A 106 -20.65 -2.33 -7.72
N LYS A 107 -20.28 -1.06 -7.89
CA LYS A 107 -20.92 -0.16 -8.87
C LYS A 107 -20.72 -0.64 -10.31
N VAL A 108 -19.52 -1.09 -10.67
CA VAL A 108 -19.24 -1.66 -12.00
C VAL A 108 -20.07 -2.93 -12.22
N PHE A 109 -20.18 -3.78 -11.22
CA PHE A 109 -20.98 -5.00 -11.29
C PHE A 109 -22.49 -4.73 -11.40
N GLU A 110 -22.99 -3.70 -10.70
CA GLU A 110 -24.37 -3.23 -10.87
C GLU A 110 -24.63 -2.68 -12.28
N ALA A 111 -23.69 -1.91 -12.83
CA ALA A 111 -23.76 -1.42 -14.22
C ALA A 111 -23.73 -2.58 -15.24
N TYR A 112 -22.94 -3.62 -14.97
CA TYR A 112 -22.96 -4.87 -15.75
C TYR A 112 -24.34 -5.54 -15.69
N LYS A 113 -24.92 -5.72 -14.50
CA LYS A 113 -26.26 -6.31 -14.32
C LYS A 113 -27.37 -5.47 -14.97
N ALA A 114 -27.20 -4.15 -15.01
CA ALA A 114 -28.11 -3.23 -15.69
C ALA A 114 -28.01 -3.30 -17.23
N LYS A 115 -27.12 -4.14 -17.78
CA LYS A 115 -26.87 -4.28 -19.22
C LYS A 115 -26.51 -2.95 -19.90
N ASP A 116 -25.70 -2.15 -19.23
CA ASP A 116 -25.14 -0.94 -19.83
C ASP A 116 -24.33 -1.34 -21.09
N GLU A 117 -24.48 -0.61 -22.20
CA GLU A 117 -23.78 -0.89 -23.48
C GLU A 117 -22.26 -0.94 -23.32
N LEU A 118 -21.72 -0.34 -22.25
CA LEU A 118 -20.30 -0.35 -21.90
C LEU A 118 -19.82 -1.65 -21.23
N TYR A 119 -20.73 -2.50 -20.76
CA TYR A 119 -20.41 -3.69 -19.96
C TYR A 119 -21.17 -4.96 -20.40
N ASP A 120 -22.24 -4.86 -21.20
CA ASP A 120 -23.07 -6.00 -21.64
C ASP A 120 -22.31 -7.07 -22.46
N HIS A 121 -21.14 -6.73 -23.02
CA HIS A 121 -20.27 -7.65 -23.76
C HIS A 121 -19.17 -8.30 -22.91
N LEU A 122 -19.13 -8.02 -21.60
CA LEU A 122 -18.20 -8.68 -20.69
C LEU A 122 -18.59 -10.14 -20.52
N ASP A 123 -17.58 -11.00 -20.57
CA ASP A 123 -17.75 -12.43 -20.38
C ASP A 123 -18.26 -12.71 -18.97
N GLU A 124 -19.35 -13.46 -18.88
CA GLU A 124 -20.01 -13.78 -17.61
C GLU A 124 -19.05 -14.54 -16.68
N LEU A 125 -18.16 -15.38 -17.22
CA LEU A 125 -17.18 -16.12 -16.40
C LEU A 125 -16.10 -15.19 -15.85
N GLU A 126 -15.64 -14.22 -16.62
CA GLU A 126 -14.70 -13.20 -16.12
C GLU A 126 -15.35 -12.35 -15.03
N MET A 127 -16.60 -11.90 -15.22
CA MET A 127 -17.30 -11.10 -14.22
C MET A 127 -17.56 -11.89 -12.93
N MET A 128 -17.99 -13.15 -13.04
CA MET A 128 -18.15 -14.04 -11.89
C MET A 128 -16.84 -14.29 -11.14
N LYS A 129 -15.72 -14.42 -11.86
CA LYS A 129 -14.40 -14.59 -11.24
C LYS A 129 -13.99 -13.34 -10.46
N VAL A 130 -14.23 -12.15 -11.01
CA VAL A 130 -13.93 -10.90 -10.31
C VAL A 130 -14.88 -10.74 -9.11
N GLU A 131 -16.16 -11.07 -9.23
CA GLU A 131 -17.13 -11.01 -8.13
C GLU A 131 -16.71 -11.93 -6.98
N LYS A 132 -16.32 -13.16 -7.31
CA LYS A 132 -15.78 -14.12 -6.34
C LYS A 132 -14.56 -13.56 -5.62
N GLN A 133 -13.57 -13.03 -6.34
CA GLN A 133 -12.38 -12.44 -5.72
C GLN A 133 -12.71 -11.24 -4.84
N VAL A 134 -13.64 -10.39 -5.25
CA VAL A 134 -14.07 -9.22 -4.46
C VAL A 134 -14.77 -9.66 -3.18
N ASN A 135 -15.64 -10.68 -3.25
CA ASN A 135 -16.31 -11.25 -2.09
C ASN A 135 -15.32 -11.96 -1.14
N GLU A 136 -14.34 -12.69 -1.67
CA GLU A 136 -13.25 -13.29 -0.89
C GLU A 136 -12.42 -12.21 -0.19
N THR A 137 -12.02 -11.15 -0.89
CA THR A 137 -11.27 -10.03 -0.33
C THR A 137 -12.08 -9.26 0.72
N MET A 138 -13.39 -9.08 0.52
CA MET A 138 -14.27 -8.45 1.51
C MET A 138 -14.43 -9.32 2.77
N THR A 139 -14.57 -10.63 2.61
CA THR A 139 -14.62 -11.57 3.74
C THR A 139 -13.29 -11.58 4.50
N TRP A 140 -12.16 -11.56 3.79
CA TRP A 140 -10.84 -11.45 4.37
C TRP A 140 -10.67 -10.14 5.16
N MET A 141 -11.08 -9.00 4.58
CA MET A 141 -11.05 -7.69 5.24
C MET A 141 -11.84 -7.71 6.55
N ASN A 142 -13.08 -8.18 6.51
CA ASN A 142 -13.94 -8.28 7.70
C ASN A 142 -13.35 -9.21 8.77
N ASN A 143 -12.79 -10.36 8.37
CA ASN A 143 -12.15 -11.30 9.30
C ASN A 143 -10.92 -10.65 9.96
N LYS A 144 -10.03 -10.06 9.17
CA LYS A 144 -8.82 -9.41 9.68
C LYS A 144 -9.11 -8.19 10.55
N MET A 145 -10.11 -7.37 10.21
CA MET A 145 -10.58 -6.28 11.08
C MET A 145 -11.12 -6.81 12.42
N ASN A 146 -11.90 -7.90 12.41
CA ASN A 146 -12.43 -8.52 13.63
C ASN A 146 -11.36 -9.19 14.50
N LEU A 147 -10.32 -9.76 13.89
CA LEU A 147 -9.19 -10.29 14.64
C LEU A 147 -8.34 -9.17 15.24
N GLN A 148 -8.16 -8.08 14.50
CA GLN A 148 -7.41 -6.91 14.97
C GLN A 148 -8.13 -6.17 16.08
N SER A 149 -9.47 -6.08 16.06
CA SER A 149 -10.25 -5.43 17.13
C SER A 149 -10.22 -6.20 18.45
N LYS A 150 -9.89 -7.50 18.41
CA LYS A 150 -9.74 -8.37 19.59
C LYS A 150 -8.32 -8.37 20.16
N GLN A 151 -7.35 -7.82 19.44
CA GLN A 151 -5.95 -7.82 19.84
C GLN A 151 -5.59 -6.53 20.58
N SER A 152 -4.73 -6.60 21.60
CA SER A 152 -4.25 -5.40 22.28
C SER A 152 -3.31 -4.59 21.38
N LEU A 153 -3.30 -3.27 21.56
CA LEU A 153 -2.40 -2.35 20.85
C LEU A 153 -0.91 -2.60 21.15
N SER A 154 -0.63 -3.32 22.24
CA SER A 154 0.71 -3.70 22.68
C SER A 154 1.29 -4.93 21.99
N GLN A 155 0.49 -5.68 21.23
CA GLN A 155 0.94 -6.87 20.50
C GLN A 155 1.18 -6.58 19.03
N ASP A 156 2.06 -7.38 18.42
CA ASP A 156 2.31 -7.30 16.98
C ASP A 156 1.01 -7.55 16.21
N PRO A 157 0.72 -6.72 15.19
CA PRO A 157 -0.60 -6.71 14.57
C PRO A 157 -0.88 -7.97 13.74
N VAL A 158 -2.14 -8.44 13.76
CA VAL A 158 -2.62 -9.61 13.00
C VAL A 158 -2.39 -9.46 11.49
N VAL A 159 -2.34 -8.22 10.99
CA VAL A 159 -2.10 -7.87 9.59
C VAL A 159 -1.31 -6.57 9.49
N LYS A 160 -0.27 -6.59 8.67
CA LYS A 160 0.52 -5.41 8.31
C LYS A 160 -0.16 -4.60 7.21
N ALA A 161 -0.02 -3.28 7.25
CA ALA A 161 -0.54 -2.34 6.26
C ALA A 161 -0.01 -2.69 4.86
N GLN A 162 1.24 -3.13 4.75
CA GLN A 162 1.83 -3.60 3.49
C GLN A 162 1.08 -4.78 2.87
N GLU A 163 0.59 -5.73 3.67
CA GLU A 163 -0.18 -6.88 3.17
C GLU A 163 -1.55 -6.43 2.64
N ILE A 164 -2.19 -5.46 3.31
CA ILE A 164 -3.46 -4.87 2.87
C ILE A 164 -3.25 -4.09 1.56
N GLN A 165 -2.18 -3.30 1.47
CA GLN A 165 -1.83 -2.56 0.26
C GLN A 165 -1.50 -3.50 -0.90
N ALA A 166 -0.77 -4.60 -0.65
CA ALA A 166 -0.47 -5.60 -1.68
C ALA A 166 -1.76 -6.24 -2.21
N LYS A 167 -2.69 -6.63 -1.33
CA LYS A 167 -4.01 -7.14 -1.74
C LYS A 167 -4.81 -6.10 -2.53
N THR A 168 -4.78 -4.84 -2.10
CA THR A 168 -5.45 -3.73 -2.79
C THR A 168 -4.90 -3.58 -4.22
N LYS A 169 -3.57 -3.55 -4.39
CA LYS A 169 -2.93 -3.45 -5.71
C LYS A 169 -3.30 -4.60 -6.64
N VAL A 170 -3.37 -5.82 -6.13
CA VAL A 170 -3.79 -7.01 -6.91
C VAL A 170 -5.27 -6.90 -7.32
N GLN A 171 -6.14 -6.43 -6.42
CA GLN A 171 -7.55 -6.21 -6.72
C GLN A 171 -7.74 -5.13 -7.81
N THR A 172 -7.02 -4.01 -7.70
CA THR A 172 -7.09 -2.88 -8.64
C THR A 172 -6.51 -3.23 -10.00
N SER A 173 -5.39 -3.94 -10.06
CA SER A 173 -4.83 -4.38 -11.34
C SER A 173 -5.78 -5.31 -12.09
N PHE A 174 -6.44 -6.21 -11.37
CA PHE A 174 -7.40 -7.16 -11.94
C PHE A 174 -8.66 -6.47 -12.45
N SER A 175 -9.19 -5.49 -11.71
CA SER A 175 -10.38 -4.72 -12.11
C SER A 175 -10.09 -3.76 -13.29
N ILE A 176 -8.92 -3.11 -13.32
CA ILE A 176 -8.47 -2.31 -14.48
C ILE A 176 -8.26 -3.20 -15.71
N LEU A 177 -7.65 -4.38 -15.56
CA LEU A 177 -7.50 -5.35 -16.64
C LEU A 177 -8.85 -5.78 -17.20
N ALA A 178 -9.84 -6.11 -16.36
CA ALA A 178 -11.19 -6.46 -16.80
C ALA A 178 -11.86 -5.32 -17.59
N ILE A 179 -11.74 -4.07 -17.11
CA ILE A 179 -12.29 -2.89 -17.81
C ILE A 179 -11.56 -2.64 -19.14
N HIS A 180 -10.24 -2.79 -19.18
CA HIS A 180 -9.45 -2.54 -20.40
C HIS A 180 -9.66 -3.63 -21.45
N MET A 181 -9.80 -4.90 -21.03
CA MET A 181 -10.22 -5.99 -21.91
C MET A 181 -11.62 -5.73 -22.47
N ALA A 182 -12.57 -5.28 -21.64
CA ALA A 182 -13.90 -4.87 -22.09
C ALA A 182 -13.85 -3.79 -23.17
N GLN A 183 -13.07 -2.73 -22.97
CA GLN A 183 -12.97 -1.62 -23.91
C GLN A 183 -12.29 -2.00 -25.23
N ASN A 184 -11.28 -2.87 -25.20
CA ASN A 184 -10.58 -3.32 -26.41
C ASN A 184 -11.45 -4.27 -27.25
N GLN A 185 -12.26 -5.11 -26.61
CA GLN A 185 -13.18 -6.01 -27.31
C GLN A 185 -14.33 -5.25 -28.00
N LEU A 186 -14.85 -4.19 -27.37
CA LEU A 186 -15.80 -3.26 -28.00
C LEU A 186 -15.22 -2.57 -29.24
N ARG A 187 -13.95 -2.12 -29.17
CA ARG A 187 -13.27 -1.50 -30.32
C ARG A 187 -13.10 -2.49 -31.47
N GLY A 188 -12.75 -3.75 -31.16
CA GLY A 188 -12.69 -4.83 -32.15
C GLY A 188 -14.04 -5.13 -32.80
N ASN A 189 -15.10 -5.27 -32.00
CA ASN A 189 -16.45 -5.54 -32.50
C ASN A 189 -17.04 -4.37 -33.31
N LYS A 190 -16.84 -3.13 -32.87
CA LYS A 190 -17.25 -1.94 -33.65
C LYS A 190 -16.50 -1.85 -34.98
N MET A 191 -15.19 -2.12 -35.01
CA MET A 191 -14.44 -2.19 -36.27
C MET A 191 -14.96 -3.29 -37.20
N SER A 192 -15.24 -4.48 -36.66
CA SER A 192 -15.78 -5.61 -37.44
C SER A 192 -17.16 -5.29 -38.03
N GLN A 193 -18.07 -4.70 -37.24
CA GLN A 193 -19.39 -4.27 -37.73
C GLN A 193 -19.30 -3.17 -38.80
N VAL A 194 -18.39 -2.19 -38.66
CA VAL A 194 -18.18 -1.15 -39.66
C VAL A 194 -17.64 -1.75 -40.96
N MET A 195 -16.70 -2.69 -40.86
CA MET A 195 -16.13 -3.38 -42.03
C MET A 195 -17.21 -4.20 -42.76
N GLN A 196 -18.06 -4.94 -42.03
CA GLN A 196 -19.20 -5.67 -42.62
C GLN A 196 -20.22 -4.74 -43.31
N LYS A 197 -20.55 -3.58 -42.70
CA LYS A 197 -21.47 -2.61 -43.30
C LYS A 197 -20.87 -1.99 -44.58
N CYS A 198 -19.59 -1.69 -44.60
CA CYS A 198 -18.89 -1.20 -45.79
C CYS A 198 -18.90 -2.25 -46.91
N ILE A 199 -18.59 -3.52 -46.61
CA ILE A 199 -18.64 -4.61 -47.58
C ILE A 199 -20.05 -4.78 -48.14
N MET A 200 -21.07 -4.79 -47.29
CA MET A 200 -22.47 -4.92 -47.72
C MET A 200 -22.94 -3.73 -48.57
N SER A 201 -22.51 -2.51 -48.25
CA SER A 201 -22.80 -1.31 -49.04
C SER A 201 -22.12 -1.36 -50.42
N TYR A 202 -20.86 -1.79 -50.45
CA TYR A 202 -20.09 -1.94 -51.67
C TYR A 202 -20.68 -3.03 -52.59
N CYS A 203 -21.03 -4.20 -52.03
CA CYS A 203 -21.74 -5.25 -52.76
C CYS A 203 -23.10 -4.79 -53.29
N LYS A 204 -23.89 -4.04 -52.50
CA LYS A 204 -25.17 -3.47 -52.98
C LYS A 204 -24.99 -2.48 -54.13
N THR A 205 -23.91 -1.71 -54.10
CA THR A 205 -23.62 -0.71 -55.14
C THR A 205 -23.21 -1.39 -56.43
N ILE A 206 -22.28 -2.36 -56.35
CA ILE A 206 -21.89 -3.20 -57.49
C ILE A 206 -23.08 -3.94 -58.09
N CYS A 207 -23.95 -4.51 -57.25
CA CYS A 207 -25.12 -5.25 -57.71
C CYS A 207 -26.12 -4.34 -58.46
N LYS A 208 -26.32 -3.09 -57.99
CA LYS A 208 -27.13 -2.09 -58.71
C LYS A 208 -26.49 -1.65 -60.03
N GLU A 209 -25.17 -1.54 -60.09
CA GLU A 209 -24.42 -1.18 -61.29
C GLU A 209 -24.53 -2.28 -62.36
N ILE A 210 -24.48 -3.55 -61.95
CA ILE A 210 -24.61 -4.72 -62.83
C ILE A 210 -26.05 -4.83 -63.37
N VAL A 211 -27.07 -4.65 -62.53
CA VAL A 211 -28.49 -4.69 -62.94
C VAL A 211 -28.86 -3.54 -63.87
N ARG A 212 -28.19 -2.39 -63.80
CA ARG A 212 -28.39 -1.27 -64.76
C ARG A 212 -27.77 -1.50 -66.14
N ARG A 213 -26.84 -2.45 -66.27
CA ARG A 213 -26.13 -2.75 -67.53
C ARG A 213 -26.75 -3.91 -68.32
N TYR A 214 -27.77 -4.56 -67.76
CA TYR A 214 -28.61 -5.56 -68.42
C TYR A 214 -30.01 -4.98 -68.63
#